data_AF-A0A961QMQ8-F1
#
_entry.id   AF-A0A961QMQ8-F1
#
_cell.length_a   1.000
_cell.length_b   1.000
_cell.length_c   1.000
_cell.angle_alpha   90.00
_cell.angle_beta   90.00
_cell.angle_gamma   90.00
#
_symmetry.space_group_name_H-M   'P 1'
#
loop_
_entity.id
_entity.type
_entity.pdbx_description
1 polymer ?
#
loop_
_entity_poly.entity_id
_entity_poly.type
_entity_poly.pdbx_seq_one_letter_code
_entity_poly.pdbx_strand_id
1 'polypeptide(L)'
;IVSQLDADHVPQPGYLREVLRPFADPGVGYVTAPSICSANAGQSWAARTRLYSEAAFHGVFQSGYTGALAPMCIGSHYAVRTAALKEVGGLGPELAEDHSTTMLMNAGGWRGVHAIDAIAYGDGPANVADLATQEFQWSRSLLSLFLRYTPRYLPKLPLRLKFLFVLCQLWYPIFAAVIGMMFVMPIAAILFDIRFADVTYPGFIGHSLPAVTAMIVFAYSLRRDGFFRPRDAHVIAWEHALFLALKWPWVFWGCAMAIRDRITGKFVDFRITPKGAAARHSLPWRIVAVYAGFAAFLLLPVLLVGGVTEARGFYLLSVFNALLYTIVVGVIVLRHLWDNGAGWQGQKRAAIGQIGVFVMLVALLIGAVGLRGKESLHALLVGLEPFGLSRVEYAASGAGSKKTGEVRFRFDPHWN
;
A
#
# COMPACT_ATOMS: atom_id res chain seq x y z
N ILE A 1 25.27 0.61 26.76
CA ILE A 1 24.08 0.65 25.87
C ILE A 1 24.01 2.05 25.28
N VAL A 2 23.65 2.20 24.01
CA VAL A 2 23.41 3.51 23.38
C VAL A 2 22.01 3.50 22.81
N SER A 3 21.24 4.56 23.05
CA SER A 3 19.92 4.79 22.46
C SER A 3 20.03 5.91 21.43
N GLN A 4 19.48 5.69 20.25
CA GLN A 4 19.32 6.70 19.21
C GLN A 4 17.90 7.29 19.31
N LEU A 5 17.74 8.55 18.93
CA LEU A 5 16.47 9.25 18.67
C LEU A 5 16.73 10.36 17.65
N ASP A 6 15.80 10.57 16.73
CA ASP A 6 15.84 11.71 15.81
C ASP A 6 15.50 13.00 16.56
N ALA A 7 16.04 14.11 16.09
CA ALA A 7 15.88 15.42 16.74
C ALA A 7 14.43 15.93 16.77
N ASP A 8 13.55 15.41 15.90
CA ASP A 8 12.12 15.75 15.83
C ASP A 8 11.23 14.86 16.70
N HIS A 9 11.81 13.90 17.44
CA HIS A 9 11.07 12.99 18.31
C HIS A 9 11.24 13.33 19.79
N VAL A 10 10.11 13.53 20.48
CA VAL A 10 10.05 13.87 21.89
C VAL A 10 9.70 12.61 22.71
N PRO A 11 10.65 12.03 23.46
CA PRO A 11 10.39 10.86 24.29
C PRO A 11 9.53 11.21 25.51
N GLN A 12 8.61 10.32 25.87
CA GLN A 12 7.82 10.44 27.11
C GLN A 12 8.68 10.14 28.35
N PRO A 13 8.31 10.67 29.53
CA PRO A 13 8.89 10.25 30.80
C PRO A 13 8.86 8.72 30.94
N GLY A 14 10.01 8.11 31.22
CA GLY A 14 10.14 6.65 31.32
C GLY A 14 10.59 5.94 30.03
N TYR A 15 10.71 6.62 28.88
CA TYR A 15 11.17 6.02 27.62
C TYR A 15 12.46 5.21 27.79
N LEU A 16 13.52 5.81 28.35
CA LEU A 16 14.79 5.12 28.55
C LEU A 16 14.67 3.94 29.52
N ARG A 17 13.78 4.01 30.51
CA ARG A 17 13.56 2.88 31.43
C ARG A 17 13.00 1.67 30.67
N GLU A 18 12.03 1.89 29.79
CA GLU A 18 11.43 0.82 29.01
C GLU A 18 12.38 0.28 27.93
N VAL A 19 13.12 1.15 27.23
CA VAL A 19 14.13 0.73 26.24
C VAL A 19 15.29 -0.03 26.86
N LEU A 20 15.73 0.35 28.07
CA LEU A 20 16.87 -0.29 28.72
C LEU A 20 16.52 -1.61 29.40
N ARG A 21 15.25 -1.80 29.82
CA ARG A 21 14.80 -2.98 30.58
C ARG A 21 15.18 -4.33 29.93
N PRO A 22 15.01 -4.55 28.60
CA PRO A 22 15.33 -5.83 28.00
C PRO A 22 16.83 -6.21 28.02
N PHE A 23 17.73 -5.23 28.16
CA PHE A 23 19.18 -5.49 28.22
C PHE A 23 19.63 -6.14 29.53
N ALA A 24 18.73 -6.33 30.50
CA ALA A 24 18.98 -7.19 31.66
C ALA A 24 19.32 -8.62 31.22
N ASP A 25 18.76 -9.10 30.10
CA ASP A 25 19.21 -10.33 29.47
C ASP A 25 20.51 -10.08 28.67
N PRO A 26 21.62 -10.77 29.02
CA PRO A 26 22.90 -10.59 28.35
C PRO A 26 22.88 -10.99 26.88
N GLY A 27 21.92 -11.79 26.40
CA GLY A 27 21.76 -12.19 25.00
C GLY A 27 20.99 -11.19 24.13
N VAL A 28 20.41 -10.13 24.73
CA VAL A 28 19.76 -9.05 23.97
C VAL A 28 20.82 -8.07 23.47
N GLY A 29 20.92 -7.95 22.15
CA GLY A 29 21.88 -7.06 21.47
C GLY A 29 21.26 -5.73 21.04
N TYR A 30 19.95 -5.69 20.80
CA TYR A 30 19.25 -4.47 20.44
C TYR A 30 17.79 -4.48 20.93
N VAL A 31 17.24 -3.29 21.13
CA VAL A 31 15.85 -3.06 21.54
C VAL A 31 15.24 -2.03 20.60
N THR A 32 14.08 -2.32 20.03
CA THR A 32 13.34 -1.40 19.16
C THR A 32 12.15 -0.82 19.92
N ALA A 33 11.65 0.32 19.49
CA ALA A 33 10.54 1.02 20.11
C ALA A 33 9.56 1.55 19.04
N PRO A 34 8.30 1.83 19.38
CA PRO A 34 7.33 2.42 18.47
C PRO A 34 7.78 3.80 17.94
N SER A 35 7.72 4.01 16.62
CA SER A 35 7.94 5.32 15.98
C SER A 35 6.60 6.02 15.76
N ILE A 36 6.09 6.73 16.76
CA ILE A 36 4.75 7.33 16.69
C ILE A 36 4.84 8.75 16.11
N CYS A 37 4.65 8.86 14.80
CA CYS A 37 4.69 10.13 14.08
C CYS A 37 3.32 10.85 14.09
N SER A 38 2.83 11.21 15.27
CA SER A 38 1.48 11.79 15.45
C SER A 38 1.45 13.31 15.72
N ALA A 39 2.59 13.96 15.92
CA ALA A 39 2.65 15.34 16.41
C ALA A 39 1.91 16.35 15.52
N ASN A 40 1.93 16.13 14.20
CA ASN A 40 1.23 16.93 13.20
C ASN A 40 0.02 16.22 12.54
N ALA A 41 -0.43 15.08 13.07
CA ALA A 41 -1.52 14.28 12.47
C ALA A 41 -2.90 14.97 12.51
N GLY A 42 -3.11 15.90 13.44
CA GLY A 42 -4.32 16.73 13.48
C GLY A 42 -4.39 17.75 12.34
N GLN A 43 -3.23 18.20 11.84
CA GLN A 43 -3.11 19.26 10.84
C GLN A 43 -2.81 18.72 9.43
N SER A 44 -2.04 17.63 9.32
CA SER A 44 -1.67 17.04 8.05
C SER A 44 -2.40 15.73 7.80
N TRP A 45 -3.15 15.69 6.70
CA TRP A 45 -3.76 14.45 6.20
C TRP A 45 -2.71 13.37 5.91
N ALA A 46 -1.56 13.76 5.36
CA ALA A 46 -0.48 12.84 5.03
C ALA A 46 0.11 12.19 6.30
N ALA A 47 0.33 12.98 7.35
CA ALA A 47 0.80 12.47 8.64
C ALA A 47 -0.20 11.49 9.26
N ARG A 48 -1.50 11.84 9.29
CA ARG A 48 -2.54 10.96 9.83
C ARG A 48 -2.67 9.65 9.06
N THR A 49 -2.57 9.72 7.73
CA THR A 49 -2.62 8.56 6.84
C THR A 49 -1.49 7.58 7.15
N ARG A 50 -0.26 8.09 7.30
CA ARG A 50 0.92 7.32 7.72
C ARG A 50 0.70 6.67 9.10
N LEU A 51 0.30 7.49 10.07
CA LEU A 51 0.12 7.09 11.47
C LEU A 51 -0.82 5.89 11.61
N TYR A 52 -1.99 5.94 10.97
CA TYR A 52 -2.96 4.85 11.06
C TYR A 52 -2.49 3.59 10.31
N SER A 53 -1.81 3.76 9.17
CA SER A 53 -1.36 2.64 8.34
C SER A 53 -0.29 1.79 9.01
N GLU A 54 0.52 2.41 9.87
CA GLU A 54 1.65 1.77 10.54
C GLU A 54 1.36 1.38 12.00
N ALA A 55 0.15 1.64 12.50
CA ALA A 55 -0.16 1.48 13.91
C ALA A 55 -0.05 0.03 14.42
N ALA A 56 -0.49 -0.93 13.61
CA ALA A 56 -0.33 -2.35 13.91
C ALA A 56 1.15 -2.79 13.79
N PHE A 57 1.89 -2.20 12.85
CA PHE A 57 3.31 -2.47 12.67
C PHE A 57 4.12 -2.05 13.89
N HIS A 58 3.97 -0.80 14.35
CA HIS A 58 4.63 -0.29 15.56
C HIS A 58 4.12 -0.89 16.88
N GLY A 59 3.11 -1.76 16.84
CA GLY A 59 2.57 -2.44 18.01
C GLY A 59 2.74 -3.95 17.89
N VAL A 60 1.65 -4.63 17.56
CA VAL A 60 1.54 -6.09 17.60
C VAL A 60 2.55 -6.81 16.70
N PHE A 61 2.86 -6.31 15.50
CA PHE A 61 3.75 -7.05 14.60
C PHE A 61 5.19 -7.05 15.13
N GLN A 62 5.71 -5.90 15.53
CA GLN A 62 7.03 -5.81 16.16
C GLN A 62 7.10 -6.56 17.50
N SER A 63 6.06 -6.43 18.32
CA SER A 63 5.96 -7.15 19.60
C SER A 63 5.95 -8.65 19.41
N GLY A 64 5.14 -9.16 18.48
CA GLY A 64 5.02 -10.58 18.16
C GLY A 64 6.29 -11.19 17.58
N TYR A 65 7.19 -10.38 17.03
CA TYR A 65 8.50 -10.85 16.60
C TYR A 65 9.48 -11.09 17.76
N THR A 66 9.18 -10.55 18.95
CA THR A 66 10.01 -10.80 20.14
C THR A 66 9.98 -12.28 20.52
N GLY A 67 11.15 -12.92 20.54
CA GLY A 67 11.34 -14.32 20.99
C GLY A 67 11.28 -15.37 19.88
N ALA A 68 10.43 -15.20 18.86
CA ALA A 68 10.30 -16.15 17.75
C ALA A 68 11.02 -15.71 16.46
N LEU A 69 11.11 -14.40 16.24
CA LEU A 69 11.62 -13.77 15.02
C LEU A 69 12.55 -12.62 15.41
N ALA A 70 12.56 -11.54 14.64
CA ALA A 70 13.36 -10.35 14.91
C ALA A 70 12.47 -9.10 14.78
N PRO A 71 12.28 -8.31 15.85
CA PRO A 71 11.79 -6.95 15.66
C PRO A 71 12.82 -6.14 14.86
N MET A 72 12.36 -5.21 14.05
CA MET A 72 13.17 -4.41 13.13
C MET A 72 13.43 -3.04 13.73
N CYS A 73 14.69 -2.60 13.76
CA CYS A 73 15.00 -1.19 13.97
C CYS A 73 14.42 -0.41 12.79
N ILE A 74 13.68 0.66 13.08
CA ILE A 74 13.01 1.52 12.08
C ILE A 74 13.22 2.97 12.49
N GLY A 75 13.86 3.74 11.60
CA GLY A 75 14.27 5.10 11.87
C GLY A 75 15.14 5.15 13.12
N SER A 76 14.81 6.04 14.04
CA SER A 76 15.63 6.32 15.20
C SER A 76 15.22 5.63 16.50
N HIS A 77 14.12 4.88 16.54
CA HIS A 77 13.56 4.35 17.79
C HIS A 77 14.17 3.01 18.18
N TYR A 78 15.49 3.00 18.42
CA TYR A 78 16.17 1.79 18.87
C TYR A 78 17.39 2.08 19.76
N ALA A 79 17.76 1.08 20.55
CA ALA A 79 18.96 1.05 21.35
C ALA A 79 19.77 -0.22 21.09
N VAL A 80 21.07 -0.14 21.32
CA VAL A 80 22.01 -1.22 21.05
C VAL A 80 22.97 -1.44 22.22
N ARG A 81 23.30 -2.72 22.45
CA ARG A 81 24.43 -3.11 23.29
C ARG A 81 25.70 -2.83 22.51
N THR A 82 26.52 -1.90 23.01
CA THR A 82 27.74 -1.44 22.32
C THR A 82 28.74 -2.57 22.09
N ALA A 83 28.81 -3.55 22.99
CA ALA A 83 29.62 -4.76 22.79
C ALA A 83 29.11 -5.59 21.59
N ALA A 84 27.80 -5.84 21.52
CA ALA A 84 27.17 -6.54 20.39
C ALA A 84 27.38 -5.78 19.07
N LEU A 85 27.18 -4.46 19.09
CA LEU A 85 27.37 -3.61 17.92
C LEU A 85 28.82 -3.68 17.42
N LYS A 86 29.80 -3.62 18.34
CA LYS A 86 31.23 -3.74 17.99
C LYS A 86 31.55 -5.11 17.41
N GLU A 87 30.98 -6.18 17.96
CA GLU A 87 31.18 -7.55 17.49
C GLU A 87 30.66 -7.77 16.07
N VAL A 88 29.51 -7.21 15.73
CA VAL A 88 28.93 -7.36 14.37
C VAL A 88 29.52 -6.40 13.33
N GLY A 89 30.45 -5.54 13.75
CA GLY A 89 31.21 -4.65 12.85
C GLY A 89 30.68 -3.21 12.76
N GLY A 90 29.79 -2.79 13.67
CA GLY A 90 29.23 -1.44 13.71
C GLY A 90 27.81 -1.34 13.16
N LEU A 91 27.39 -0.11 12.86
CA LEU A 91 26.12 0.17 12.18
C LEU A 91 26.17 -0.29 10.72
N GLY A 92 25.00 -0.53 10.15
CA GLY A 92 24.82 -0.85 8.74
C GLY A 92 25.46 0.16 7.77
N PRO A 93 26.08 -0.27 6.67
CA PRO A 93 26.84 0.61 5.76
C PRO A 93 25.99 1.31 4.67
N GLU A 94 24.69 1.54 4.86
CA GLU A 94 23.83 2.09 3.80
C GLU A 94 22.64 2.91 4.29
N LEU A 95 21.80 3.32 3.33
CA LEU A 95 20.71 4.29 3.53
C LEU A 95 19.54 3.78 4.37
N ALA A 96 19.46 2.48 4.61
CA ALA A 96 18.54 1.84 5.56
C ALA A 96 19.37 1.14 6.64
N GLU A 97 20.21 1.93 7.32
CA GLU A 97 21.17 1.45 8.31
C GLU A 97 20.46 0.76 9.48
N ASP A 98 19.27 1.23 9.81
CA ASP A 98 18.38 0.65 10.82
C ASP A 98 18.05 -0.82 10.53
N HIS A 99 17.54 -1.11 9.33
CA HIS A 99 17.14 -2.43 8.90
C HIS A 99 18.34 -3.37 8.79
N SER A 100 19.44 -2.89 8.20
CA SER A 100 20.64 -3.71 8.07
C SER A 100 21.31 -3.94 9.43
N THR A 101 21.34 -2.96 10.33
CA THR A 101 21.84 -3.15 11.71
C THR A 101 21.07 -4.27 12.39
N THR A 102 19.75 -4.32 12.20
CA THR A 102 18.92 -5.44 12.66
C THR A 102 19.41 -6.78 12.09
N MET A 103 19.64 -6.85 10.78
CA MET A 103 20.12 -8.06 10.11
C MET A 103 21.52 -8.47 10.57
N LEU A 104 22.44 -7.52 10.74
CA LEU A 104 23.80 -7.75 11.23
C LEU A 104 23.78 -8.29 12.66
N MET A 105 22.99 -7.68 13.55
CA MET A 105 22.80 -8.15 14.93
C MET A 105 22.32 -9.61 14.95
N ASN A 106 21.27 -9.93 14.20
CA ASN A 106 20.73 -11.28 14.15
C ASN A 106 21.68 -12.28 13.47
N ALA A 107 22.44 -11.86 12.46
CA ALA A 107 23.46 -12.68 11.81
C ALA A 107 24.68 -12.93 12.72
N GLY A 108 24.92 -12.04 13.69
CA GLY A 108 25.87 -12.22 14.79
C GLY A 108 25.31 -13.03 15.97
N GLY A 109 24.09 -13.55 15.88
CA GLY A 109 23.47 -14.36 16.94
C GLY A 109 22.81 -13.56 18.07
N TRP A 110 22.75 -12.23 17.95
CA TRP A 110 22.13 -11.38 18.97
C TRP A 110 20.61 -11.32 18.84
N ARG A 111 19.92 -11.30 19.98
CA ARG A 111 18.45 -11.24 20.03
C ARG A 111 17.94 -9.80 20.10
N GLY A 112 16.85 -9.54 19.37
CA GLY A 112 16.07 -8.31 19.45
C GLY A 112 14.86 -8.41 20.39
N VAL A 113 14.49 -7.30 20.99
CA VAL A 113 13.23 -7.14 21.76
C VAL A 113 12.54 -5.85 21.34
N HIS A 114 11.21 -5.88 21.21
CA HIS A 114 10.44 -4.65 21.00
C HIS A 114 9.88 -4.13 22.34
N ALA A 115 10.35 -2.96 22.77
CA ALA A 115 9.85 -2.25 23.94
C ALA A 115 8.58 -1.45 23.56
N ILE A 116 7.43 -2.14 23.50
CA ILE A 116 6.16 -1.55 23.04
C ILE A 116 5.70 -0.33 23.86
N ASP A 117 6.20 -0.15 25.08
CA ASP A 117 5.85 0.98 25.97
C ASP A 117 6.94 2.07 26.02
N ALA A 118 7.99 1.96 25.23
CA ALA A 118 8.95 3.03 25.00
C ALA A 118 8.37 4.06 24.00
N ILE A 119 7.59 5.01 24.50
CA ILE A 119 6.83 5.94 23.66
C ILE A 119 7.59 7.25 23.41
N ALA A 120 7.76 7.60 22.15
CA ALA A 120 8.20 8.92 21.69
C ALA A 120 7.30 9.42 20.56
N TYR A 121 7.03 10.72 20.53
CA TYR A 121 6.19 11.35 19.52
C TYR A 121 7.01 12.23 18.59
N GLY A 122 6.87 12.05 17.28
CA GLY A 122 7.53 12.89 16.28
C GLY A 122 6.60 13.36 15.17
N ASP A 123 7.18 14.07 14.21
CA ASP A 123 6.46 14.62 13.07
C ASP A 123 6.29 13.60 11.94
N GLY A 124 5.05 13.42 11.48
CA GLY A 124 4.76 12.75 10.22
C GLY A 124 5.14 13.60 9.01
N PRO A 125 4.93 13.10 7.78
CA PRO A 125 5.08 13.90 6.56
C PRO A 125 4.14 15.11 6.60
N ALA A 126 4.69 16.30 6.35
CA ALA A 126 3.93 17.55 6.41
C ALA A 126 2.86 17.64 5.32
N ASN A 127 3.13 17.08 4.14
CA ASN A 127 2.21 17.07 3.00
C ASN A 127 2.38 15.80 2.15
N VAL A 128 1.57 15.67 1.10
CA VAL A 128 1.60 14.51 0.19
C VAL A 128 2.93 14.39 -0.57
N ALA A 129 3.60 15.49 -0.89
CA ALA A 129 4.88 15.45 -1.58
C ALA A 129 5.99 14.85 -0.70
N ASP A 130 5.98 15.17 0.59
CA ASP A 130 6.91 14.56 1.55
C ASP A 130 6.59 13.09 1.76
N LEU A 131 5.30 12.73 1.86
CA LEU A 131 4.85 11.33 1.93
C LEU A 131 5.33 10.50 0.72
N ALA A 132 5.16 11.03 -0.49
CA ALA A 132 5.62 10.42 -1.73
C ALA A 132 7.14 10.26 -1.77
N THR A 133 7.87 11.28 -1.30
CA THR A 133 9.34 11.25 -1.22
C THR A 133 9.81 10.16 -0.25
N GLN A 134 9.17 10.03 0.91
CA GLN A 134 9.47 8.98 1.88
C GLN A 134 9.23 7.58 1.29
N GLU A 135 8.08 7.33 0.66
CA GLU A 135 7.78 6.02 0.05
C GLU A 135 8.79 5.63 -1.04
N PHE A 136 9.18 6.60 -1.88
CA PHE A 136 10.23 6.38 -2.87
C PHE A 136 11.57 6.01 -2.23
N GLN A 137 11.96 6.70 -1.16
CA GLN A 137 13.24 6.47 -0.50
C GLN A 137 13.26 5.15 0.24
N TRP A 138 12.23 4.84 1.01
CA TRP A 138 12.16 3.61 1.79
C TRP A 138 12.13 2.38 0.89
N SER A 139 11.35 2.40 -0.20
CA SER A 139 11.31 1.29 -1.15
C SER A 139 12.64 1.10 -1.89
N ARG A 140 13.30 2.20 -2.29
CA ARG A 140 14.61 2.18 -2.95
C ARG A 140 15.70 1.66 -2.00
N SER A 141 15.76 2.16 -0.77
CA SER A 141 16.77 1.76 0.20
C SER A 141 16.63 0.28 0.56
N LEU A 142 15.40 -0.18 0.84
CA LEU A 142 15.18 -1.56 1.23
C LEU A 142 15.47 -2.56 0.11
N LEU A 143 15.10 -2.24 -1.14
CA LEU A 143 15.46 -3.10 -2.27
C LEU A 143 16.95 -3.02 -2.60
N SER A 144 17.59 -1.87 -2.41
CA SER A 144 19.06 -1.74 -2.54
C SER A 144 19.78 -2.60 -1.51
N LEU A 145 19.26 -2.65 -0.28
CA LEU A 145 19.76 -3.53 0.77
C LEU A 145 19.69 -4.99 0.34
N PHE A 146 18.53 -5.43 -0.14
CA PHE A 146 18.30 -6.78 -0.65
C PHE A 146 19.28 -7.15 -1.77
N LEU A 147 19.46 -6.27 -2.76
CA LEU A 147 20.26 -6.56 -3.95
C LEU A 147 21.77 -6.51 -3.72
N ARG A 148 22.24 -5.78 -2.70
CA ARG A 148 23.68 -5.52 -2.49
C ARG A 148 24.24 -6.15 -1.24
N TYR A 149 23.53 -6.10 -0.12
CA TYR A 149 24.09 -6.42 1.20
C TYR A 149 23.52 -7.71 1.78
N THR A 150 22.23 -7.98 1.61
CA THR A 150 21.57 -9.19 2.13
C THR A 150 22.29 -10.50 1.77
N PRO A 151 22.79 -10.74 0.53
CA PRO A 151 23.47 -11.99 0.19
C PRO A 151 24.68 -12.31 1.08
N ARG A 152 25.34 -11.30 1.66
CA ARG A 152 26.49 -11.46 2.55
C ARG A 152 26.12 -11.99 3.93
N TYR A 153 24.96 -11.59 4.45
CA TYR A 153 24.56 -11.86 5.83
C TYR A 153 23.51 -12.97 5.93
N LEU A 154 22.71 -13.13 4.89
CA LEU A 154 21.63 -14.11 4.83
C LEU A 154 22.10 -15.55 5.16
N PRO A 155 23.25 -16.07 4.68
CA PRO A 155 23.67 -17.44 4.98
C PRO A 155 23.82 -17.73 6.48
N LYS A 156 24.20 -16.73 7.29
CA LYS A 156 24.43 -16.84 8.74
C LYS A 156 23.14 -16.90 9.56
N LEU A 157 22.01 -16.52 8.98
CA LEU A 157 20.73 -16.49 9.67
C LEU A 157 20.10 -17.90 9.75
N PRO A 158 19.36 -18.22 10.84
CA PRO A 158 18.50 -19.39 10.88
C PRO A 158 17.36 -19.27 9.86
N LEU A 159 16.81 -20.40 9.41
CA LEU A 159 15.83 -20.43 8.31
C LEU A 159 14.61 -19.51 8.52
N ARG A 160 14.08 -19.46 9.75
CA ARG A 160 12.96 -18.57 10.10
C ARG A 160 13.29 -17.09 9.90
N LEU A 161 14.52 -16.68 10.22
CA LEU A 161 14.96 -15.29 10.02
C LEU A 161 15.31 -15.03 8.56
N LYS A 162 15.87 -16.01 7.84
CA LYS A 162 16.05 -15.91 6.38
C LYS A 162 14.73 -15.58 5.70
N PHE A 163 13.67 -16.32 6.02
CA PHE A 163 12.33 -16.07 5.50
C PHE A 163 11.83 -14.67 5.87
N LEU A 164 11.92 -14.28 7.15
CA LEU A 164 11.48 -12.96 7.60
C LEU A 164 12.20 -11.82 6.87
N PHE A 165 13.54 -11.81 6.87
CA PHE A 165 14.31 -10.73 6.27
C PHE A 165 14.07 -10.63 4.76
N VAL A 166 14.02 -11.78 4.05
CA VAL A 166 13.69 -11.79 2.62
C VAL A 166 12.26 -11.28 2.37
N LEU A 167 11.29 -11.72 3.15
CA LEU A 167 9.90 -11.26 3.05
C LEU A 167 9.79 -9.75 3.28
N CYS A 168 10.39 -9.24 4.36
CA CYS A 168 10.39 -7.81 4.67
C CYS A 168 11.05 -7.00 3.54
N GLN A 169 12.19 -7.47 3.03
CA GLN A 169 12.94 -6.76 2.01
C GLN A 169 12.30 -6.81 0.61
N LEU A 170 11.52 -7.86 0.33
CA LEU A 170 10.72 -8.00 -0.89
C LEU A 170 9.30 -7.44 -0.78
N TRP A 171 8.89 -6.95 0.38
CA TRP A 171 7.53 -6.42 0.58
C TRP A 171 7.17 -5.33 -0.43
N TYR A 172 8.04 -4.34 -0.61
CA TYR A 172 7.83 -3.24 -1.55
C TYR A 172 7.73 -3.66 -3.02
N PRO A 173 8.66 -4.47 -3.59
CA PRO A 173 8.52 -4.92 -4.98
C PRO A 173 7.31 -5.84 -5.17
N ILE A 174 6.97 -6.72 -4.21
CA ILE A 174 5.77 -7.55 -4.28
C ILE A 174 4.52 -6.67 -4.29
N PHE A 175 4.44 -5.72 -3.36
CA PHE A 175 3.34 -4.76 -3.28
C PHE A 175 3.17 -3.97 -4.59
N ALA A 176 4.25 -3.40 -5.11
CA ALA A 176 4.20 -2.64 -6.37
C ALA A 176 3.80 -3.51 -7.56
N ALA A 177 4.29 -4.74 -7.65
CA ALA A 177 3.93 -5.68 -8.72
C ALA A 177 2.44 -6.06 -8.65
N VAL A 178 1.92 -6.40 -7.47
CA VAL A 178 0.51 -6.77 -7.29
C VAL A 178 -0.42 -5.61 -7.61
N ILE A 179 -0.18 -4.42 -7.03
CA ILE A 179 -1.03 -3.25 -7.29
C ILE A 179 -0.91 -2.77 -8.75
N GLY A 180 0.30 -2.81 -9.32
CA GLY A 180 0.53 -2.49 -10.73
C GLY A 180 -0.21 -3.45 -11.68
N MET A 181 -0.20 -4.75 -11.37
CA MET A 181 -0.97 -5.76 -12.12
C MET A 181 -2.48 -5.46 -12.02
N MET A 182 -3.00 -5.21 -10.82
CA MET A 182 -4.42 -4.85 -10.62
C MET A 182 -4.81 -3.57 -11.35
N PHE A 183 -3.90 -2.61 -11.48
CA PHE A 183 -4.10 -1.38 -12.23
C PHE A 183 -4.19 -1.63 -13.75
N VAL A 184 -3.29 -2.45 -14.30
CA VAL A 184 -3.23 -2.73 -15.75
C VAL A 184 -4.32 -3.70 -16.20
N MET A 185 -4.74 -4.62 -15.33
CA MET A 185 -5.67 -5.70 -15.69
C MET A 185 -7.00 -5.24 -16.34
N PRO A 186 -7.77 -4.27 -15.80
CA PRO A 186 -9.01 -3.84 -16.46
C PRO A 186 -8.77 -3.16 -17.81
N ILE A 187 -7.61 -2.53 -18.00
CA ILE A 187 -7.22 -1.91 -19.26
C ILE A 187 -6.95 -3.02 -20.30
N ALA A 188 -6.14 -4.01 -19.92
CA ALA A 188 -5.83 -5.14 -20.77
C ALA A 188 -7.11 -5.93 -21.15
N ALA A 189 -8.02 -6.13 -20.20
CA ALA A 189 -9.31 -6.79 -20.47
C ALA A 189 -10.09 -6.09 -21.58
N ILE A 190 -10.23 -4.76 -21.51
CA ILE A 190 -10.96 -3.98 -22.51
C ILE A 190 -10.23 -3.97 -23.87
N LEU A 191 -8.91 -3.77 -23.86
CA LEU A 191 -8.13 -3.65 -25.10
C LEU A 191 -8.05 -4.97 -25.89
N PHE A 192 -7.99 -6.10 -25.19
CA PHE A 192 -7.85 -7.42 -25.81
C PHE A 192 -9.15 -8.23 -25.82
N ASP A 193 -10.25 -7.67 -25.30
CA ASP A 193 -11.52 -8.36 -25.09
C ASP A 193 -11.34 -9.71 -24.36
N ILE A 194 -10.66 -9.67 -23.20
CA ILE A 194 -10.34 -10.86 -22.39
C ILE A 194 -11.13 -10.88 -21.09
N ARG A 195 -11.73 -12.04 -20.79
CA ARG A 195 -12.37 -12.34 -19.50
C ARG A 195 -11.39 -13.05 -18.55
N PHE A 196 -11.01 -12.40 -17.46
CA PHE A 196 -10.09 -12.96 -16.47
C PHE A 196 -10.74 -13.85 -15.41
N ALA A 197 -12.03 -13.67 -15.14
CA ALA A 197 -12.76 -14.42 -14.13
C ALA A 197 -14.19 -14.68 -14.59
N ASP A 198 -14.66 -15.92 -14.39
CA ASP A 198 -16.03 -16.33 -14.67
C ASP A 198 -16.86 -16.30 -13.39
N VAL A 199 -17.12 -15.09 -12.90
CA VAL A 199 -17.91 -14.87 -11.68
C VAL A 199 -18.67 -13.56 -11.79
N THR A 200 -19.92 -13.54 -11.33
CA THR A 200 -20.69 -12.30 -11.22
C THR A 200 -20.09 -11.42 -10.11
N TYR A 201 -20.29 -10.10 -10.19
CA TYR A 201 -19.80 -9.19 -9.17
C TYR A 201 -20.39 -9.49 -7.77
N PRO A 202 -21.71 -9.78 -7.62
CA PRO A 202 -22.25 -10.23 -6.33
C PRO A 202 -21.61 -11.53 -5.83
N GLY A 203 -21.36 -12.50 -6.72
CA GLY A 203 -20.65 -13.74 -6.36
C GLY A 203 -19.25 -13.47 -5.84
N PHE A 204 -18.49 -12.62 -6.53
CA PHE A 204 -17.15 -12.19 -6.11
C PHE A 204 -17.16 -11.55 -4.71
N ILE A 205 -18.10 -10.64 -4.46
CA ILE A 205 -18.25 -10.00 -3.14
C ILE A 205 -18.64 -11.05 -2.09
N GLY A 206 -19.58 -11.94 -2.39
CA GLY A 206 -20.00 -13.02 -1.50
C GLY A 206 -18.84 -13.93 -1.06
N HIS A 207 -17.94 -14.27 -1.99
CA HIS A 207 -16.75 -15.06 -1.67
C HIS A 207 -15.67 -14.28 -0.90
N SER A 208 -15.51 -12.98 -1.19
CA SER A 208 -14.45 -12.16 -0.58
C SER A 208 -14.81 -11.66 0.81
N LEU A 209 -16.11 -11.41 1.06
CA LEU A 209 -16.58 -10.73 2.26
C LEU A 209 -16.24 -11.48 3.56
N PRO A 210 -16.41 -12.81 3.70
CA PRO A 210 -16.08 -13.51 4.95
C PRO A 210 -14.62 -13.35 5.36
N ALA A 211 -13.68 -13.47 4.43
CA ALA A 211 -12.26 -13.31 4.70
C ALA A 211 -11.92 -11.87 5.10
N VAL A 212 -12.48 -10.88 4.39
CA VAL A 212 -12.29 -9.46 4.72
C VAL A 212 -12.88 -9.12 6.10
N THR A 213 -14.09 -9.60 6.39
CA THR A 213 -14.75 -9.40 7.70
C THR A 213 -13.94 -10.05 8.82
N ALA A 214 -13.44 -11.27 8.64
CA ALA A 214 -12.61 -11.94 9.64
C ALA A 214 -11.33 -11.13 9.95
N MET A 215 -10.66 -10.60 8.92
CA MET A 215 -9.47 -9.75 9.09
C MET A 215 -9.79 -8.43 9.78
N ILE A 216 -10.94 -7.81 9.47
CA ILE A 216 -11.39 -6.59 10.13
C ILE A 216 -11.70 -6.84 11.61
N VAL A 217 -12.47 -7.89 11.93
CA VAL A 217 -12.79 -8.27 13.31
C VAL A 217 -11.53 -8.57 14.10
N PHE A 218 -10.57 -9.28 13.49
CA PHE A 218 -9.28 -9.53 14.11
C PHE A 218 -8.50 -8.24 14.40
N ALA A 219 -8.43 -7.31 13.45
CA ALA A 219 -7.77 -6.03 13.65
C ALA A 219 -8.44 -5.16 14.74
N TYR A 220 -9.78 -5.15 14.81
CA TYR A 220 -10.50 -4.49 15.90
C TYR A 220 -10.25 -5.14 17.26
N SER A 221 -10.12 -6.47 17.31
CA SER A 221 -9.79 -7.20 18.54
C SER A 221 -8.39 -6.80 19.04
N LEU A 222 -7.40 -6.78 18.13
CA LEU A 222 -6.03 -6.34 18.46
C LEU A 222 -5.96 -4.88 18.96
N ARG A 223 -6.74 -3.98 18.34
CA ARG A 223 -6.85 -2.59 18.79
C ARG A 223 -7.49 -2.52 20.18
N ARG A 224 -8.61 -3.20 20.40
CA ARG A 224 -9.33 -3.25 21.69
C ARG A 224 -8.41 -3.72 22.82
N ASP A 225 -7.58 -4.73 22.53
CA ASP A 225 -6.67 -5.31 23.50
C ASP A 225 -5.38 -4.47 23.69
N GLY A 226 -5.28 -3.31 23.05
CA GLY A 226 -4.22 -2.32 23.28
C GLY A 226 -2.91 -2.61 22.56
N PHE A 227 -2.91 -3.47 21.54
CA PHE A 227 -1.70 -3.87 20.81
C PHE A 227 -1.34 -2.95 19.63
N PHE A 228 -2.06 -1.85 19.42
CA PHE A 228 -1.70 -0.83 18.41
C PHE A 228 -0.82 0.26 19.01
N ARG A 229 0.00 0.92 18.20
CA ARG A 229 0.76 2.12 18.57
C ARG A 229 0.65 3.18 17.46
N PRO A 230 -0.09 4.29 17.66
CA PRO A 230 -0.80 4.67 18.89
C PRO A 230 -2.03 3.79 19.12
N ARG A 231 -2.48 3.69 20.39
CA ARG A 231 -3.52 2.74 20.82
C ARG A 231 -4.90 3.05 20.22
N ASP A 232 -5.15 4.30 19.91
CA ASP A 232 -6.41 4.83 19.40
C ASP A 232 -6.49 4.88 17.86
N ALA A 233 -5.43 4.48 17.14
CA ALA A 233 -5.40 4.48 15.68
C ALA A 233 -6.60 3.74 15.07
N HIS A 234 -7.16 4.30 14.00
CA HIS A 234 -8.33 3.74 13.34
C HIS A 234 -7.97 2.51 12.50
N VAL A 235 -8.75 1.42 12.65
CA VAL A 235 -8.61 0.21 11.83
C VAL A 235 -9.09 0.48 10.41
N ILE A 236 -10.30 1.01 10.28
CA ILE A 236 -10.89 1.43 9.01
C ILE A 236 -10.87 2.96 8.97
N ALA A 237 -10.11 3.48 8.01
CA ALA A 237 -10.01 4.89 7.73
C ALA A 237 -10.03 5.07 6.20
N TRP A 238 -10.77 6.04 5.69
CA TRP A 238 -10.77 6.33 4.25
C TRP A 238 -9.37 6.77 3.77
N GLU A 239 -8.58 7.34 4.69
CA GLU A 239 -7.16 7.61 4.50
C GLU A 239 -6.38 6.36 4.04
N HIS A 240 -6.64 5.18 4.62
CA HIS A 240 -5.96 3.93 4.25
C HIS A 240 -6.24 3.51 2.81
N ALA A 241 -7.51 3.60 2.39
CA ALA A 241 -7.91 3.19 1.05
C ALA A 241 -7.20 4.04 -0.02
N LEU A 242 -7.14 5.36 0.19
CA LEU A 242 -6.43 6.27 -0.71
C LEU A 242 -4.92 6.12 -0.62
N PHE A 243 -4.39 5.76 0.55
CA PHE A 243 -2.96 5.61 0.74
C PHE A 243 -2.37 4.52 -0.16
N LEU A 244 -3.07 3.39 -0.33
CA LEU A 244 -2.61 2.32 -1.21
C LEU A 244 -2.45 2.82 -2.66
N ALA A 245 -3.45 3.54 -3.17
CA ALA A 245 -3.43 4.15 -4.51
C ALA A 245 -2.37 5.24 -4.65
N LEU A 246 -2.13 6.01 -3.57
CA LEU A 246 -1.12 7.06 -3.53
C LEU A 246 0.30 6.48 -3.50
N LYS A 247 0.53 5.44 -2.71
CA LYS A 247 1.83 4.89 -2.36
C LYS A 247 2.51 4.12 -3.49
N TRP A 248 1.79 3.22 -4.15
CA TRP A 248 2.40 2.25 -5.08
C TRP A 248 3.21 2.83 -6.24
N PRO A 249 2.91 3.99 -6.85
CA PRO A 249 3.71 4.52 -7.95
C PRO A 249 5.11 4.94 -7.50
N TRP A 250 5.21 5.51 -6.30
CA TRP A 250 6.48 5.92 -5.70
C TRP A 250 7.27 4.71 -5.20
N VAL A 251 6.57 3.71 -4.66
CA VAL A 251 7.20 2.43 -4.33
C VAL A 251 7.78 1.78 -5.57
N PHE A 252 6.99 1.64 -6.65
CA PHE A 252 7.42 1.09 -7.93
C PHE A 252 8.62 1.84 -8.48
N TRP A 253 8.57 3.18 -8.49
CA TRP A 253 9.67 4.01 -8.95
C TRP A 253 10.93 3.82 -8.11
N GLY A 254 10.81 3.74 -6.78
CA GLY A 254 11.96 3.49 -5.89
C GLY A 254 12.57 2.11 -6.13
N CYS A 255 11.76 1.08 -6.32
CA CYS A 255 12.24 -0.25 -6.68
C CYS A 255 12.93 -0.26 -8.05
N ALA A 256 12.35 0.38 -9.07
CA ALA A 256 12.97 0.52 -10.40
C ALA A 256 14.33 1.24 -10.32
N MET A 257 14.43 2.29 -9.51
CA MET A 257 15.69 2.99 -9.28
C MET A 257 16.72 2.13 -8.55
N ALA A 258 16.33 1.33 -7.55
CA ALA A 258 17.24 0.40 -6.88
C ALA A 258 17.83 -0.63 -7.86
N ILE A 259 17.00 -1.17 -8.76
CA ILE A 259 17.46 -2.09 -9.82
C ILE A 259 18.41 -1.37 -10.78
N ARG A 260 18.04 -0.18 -11.26
CA ARG A 260 18.90 0.64 -12.13
C ARG A 260 20.24 0.92 -11.48
N ASP A 261 20.24 1.31 -10.21
CA ASP A 261 21.46 1.61 -9.45
C ASP A 261 22.32 0.36 -9.26
N ARG A 262 21.72 -0.83 -9.09
CA ARG A 262 22.45 -2.10 -9.03
C ARG A 262 23.13 -2.46 -10.36
N ILE A 263 22.45 -2.20 -11.48
CA ILE A 263 22.95 -2.49 -12.84
C ILE A 263 24.02 -1.49 -13.26
N THR A 264 23.81 -0.20 -13.00
CA THR A 264 24.69 0.88 -13.48
C THR A 264 25.85 1.20 -12.55
N GLY A 265 25.82 0.73 -11.30
CA GLY A 265 26.79 1.08 -10.26
C GLY A 265 26.69 2.53 -9.76
N LYS A 266 25.78 3.34 -10.31
CA LYS A 266 25.57 4.74 -9.92
C LYS A 266 24.67 4.83 -8.69
N PHE A 267 24.89 5.84 -7.85
CA PHE A 267 24.05 6.15 -6.69
C PHE A 267 23.60 7.60 -6.77
N VAL A 268 22.29 7.83 -6.61
CA VAL A 268 21.69 9.18 -6.48
C VAL A 268 21.37 9.44 -5.01
N ASP A 269 21.70 10.64 -4.54
CA ASP A 269 21.61 11.04 -3.13
C ASP A 269 20.21 10.91 -2.51
N PHE A 270 20.22 10.71 -1.19
CA PHE A 270 19.04 10.76 -0.33
C PHE A 270 18.57 12.19 -0.13
N ARG A 271 17.26 12.40 -0.12
CA ARG A 271 16.68 13.73 0.07
C ARG A 271 15.96 13.80 1.41
N ILE A 272 16.57 14.47 2.39
CA ILE A 272 15.93 14.74 3.67
C ILE A 272 14.66 15.57 3.42
N THR A 273 13.51 15.07 3.85
CA THR A 273 12.24 15.80 3.77
C THR A 273 12.20 16.85 4.88
N PRO A 274 11.95 18.14 4.58
CA PRO A 274 11.90 19.16 5.62
C PRO A 274 10.81 18.87 6.66
N LYS A 275 11.09 19.19 7.93
CA LYS A 275 10.16 19.05 9.07
C LYS A 275 9.85 20.41 9.70
N GLY A 276 8.73 20.51 10.41
CA GLY A 276 8.31 21.74 11.08
C GLY A 276 8.25 22.97 10.16
N ALA A 277 8.79 24.10 10.62
CA ALA A 277 8.76 25.39 9.93
C ALA A 277 9.51 25.41 8.57
N ALA A 278 10.33 24.40 8.27
CA ALA A 278 11.04 24.27 7.00
C ALA A 278 10.23 23.55 5.91
N ALA A 279 9.03 23.03 6.23
CA ALA A 279 8.16 22.34 5.28
C ALA A 279 7.75 23.27 4.12
N ARG A 280 7.88 22.79 2.88
CA ARG A 280 7.49 23.56 1.69
C ARG A 280 5.98 23.56 1.52
N HIS A 281 5.40 24.75 1.36
CA HIS A 281 3.97 24.96 1.14
C HIS A 281 3.53 24.85 -0.33
N SER A 282 4.31 24.24 -1.23
CA SER A 282 3.97 24.13 -2.66
C SER A 282 3.68 22.70 -3.09
N LEU A 283 2.59 22.51 -3.85
CA LEU A 283 2.24 21.21 -4.44
C LEU A 283 2.85 21.11 -5.85
N PRO A 284 3.84 20.23 -6.06
CA PRO A 284 4.46 20.09 -7.36
C PRO A 284 3.48 19.52 -8.39
N TRP A 285 3.43 20.14 -9.58
CA TRP A 285 2.60 19.67 -10.69
C TRP A 285 2.86 18.21 -11.07
N ARG A 286 4.12 17.76 -10.91
CA ARG A 286 4.52 16.38 -11.18
C ARG A 286 3.73 15.35 -10.38
N ILE A 287 3.35 15.67 -9.14
CA ILE A 287 2.58 14.76 -8.29
C ILE A 287 1.14 14.65 -8.82
N VAL A 288 0.51 15.79 -9.09
CA VAL A 288 -0.85 15.82 -9.65
C VAL A 288 -0.90 15.12 -11.01
N ALA A 289 0.10 15.36 -11.86
CA ALA A 289 0.20 14.78 -13.19
C ALA A 289 0.29 13.24 -13.19
N VAL A 290 0.96 12.64 -12.19
CA VAL A 290 1.05 11.17 -12.06
C VAL A 290 -0.35 10.57 -11.87
N TYR A 291 -1.13 11.06 -10.90
CA TYR A 291 -2.45 10.50 -10.61
C TYR A 291 -3.50 10.89 -11.65
N ALA A 292 -3.42 12.10 -12.21
CA ALA A 292 -4.26 12.49 -13.35
C ALA A 292 -3.97 11.62 -14.58
N GLY A 293 -2.70 11.30 -14.83
CA GLY A 293 -2.28 10.37 -15.87
C GLY A 293 -2.85 8.96 -15.67
N PHE A 294 -2.84 8.44 -14.43
CA PHE A 294 -3.46 7.14 -14.14
C PHE A 294 -4.97 7.13 -14.34
N ALA A 295 -5.67 8.16 -13.86
CA ALA A 295 -7.10 8.29 -14.09
C ALA A 295 -7.42 8.35 -15.59
N ALA A 296 -6.67 9.15 -16.36
CA ALA A 296 -6.82 9.22 -17.80
C ALA A 296 -6.53 7.89 -18.48
N PHE A 297 -5.46 7.19 -18.09
CA PHE A 297 -5.07 5.90 -18.67
C PHE A 297 -6.14 4.81 -18.45
N LEU A 298 -6.84 4.83 -17.32
CA LEU A 298 -7.99 3.94 -17.06
C LEU A 298 -9.25 4.34 -17.83
N LEU A 299 -9.45 5.64 -18.08
CA LEU A 299 -10.63 6.14 -18.81
C LEU A 299 -10.51 5.98 -20.33
N LEU A 300 -9.30 6.10 -20.88
CA LEU A 300 -9.07 6.09 -22.32
C LEU A 300 -9.65 4.84 -23.02
N PRO A 301 -9.39 3.59 -22.56
CA PRO A 301 -9.99 2.40 -23.18
C PRO A 301 -11.52 2.42 -23.12
N VAL A 302 -12.11 2.92 -22.02
CA VAL A 302 -13.57 2.99 -21.83
C VAL A 302 -14.20 3.95 -22.83
N LEU A 303 -13.53 5.08 -23.09
CA LEU A 303 -14.01 6.11 -24.00
C LEU A 303 -13.79 5.74 -25.48
N LEU A 304 -12.68 5.06 -25.80
CA LEU A 304 -12.24 4.84 -27.18
C LEU A 304 -12.60 3.47 -27.74
N VAL A 305 -12.66 2.43 -26.90
CA VAL A 305 -12.93 1.05 -27.34
C VAL A 305 -14.38 0.71 -27.08
N GLY A 306 -15.11 0.40 -28.15
CA GLY A 306 -16.50 -0.06 -28.09
C GLY A 306 -16.68 -1.45 -28.68
N GLY A 307 -17.84 -2.06 -28.44
CA GLY A 307 -18.20 -3.34 -29.05
C GLY A 307 -17.52 -4.56 -28.42
N VAL A 308 -16.93 -4.41 -27.24
CA VAL A 308 -16.34 -5.49 -26.44
C VAL A 308 -17.43 -6.52 -26.09
N THR A 309 -17.09 -7.80 -26.19
CA THR A 309 -18.03 -8.92 -25.98
C THR A 309 -17.77 -9.65 -24.68
N GLU A 310 -16.52 -10.09 -24.47
CA GLU A 310 -16.05 -10.88 -23.33
C GLU A 310 -15.65 -10.02 -22.12
N ALA A 311 -15.26 -8.75 -22.33
CA ALA A 311 -14.78 -7.89 -21.26
C ALA A 311 -15.75 -6.76 -20.87
N ARG A 312 -17.05 -6.87 -21.17
CA ARG A 312 -18.03 -5.78 -20.91
C ARG A 312 -18.04 -5.32 -19.45
N GLY A 313 -17.93 -6.24 -18.50
CA GLY A 313 -17.88 -5.91 -17.06
C GLY A 313 -16.65 -5.08 -16.66
N PHE A 314 -15.56 -5.15 -17.44
CA PHE A 314 -14.33 -4.43 -17.15
C PHE A 314 -14.43 -2.93 -17.43
N TYR A 315 -15.39 -2.45 -18.23
CA TYR A 315 -15.62 -1.01 -18.37
C TYR A 315 -15.90 -0.36 -17.01
N LEU A 316 -16.82 -0.91 -16.21
CA LEU A 316 -17.18 -0.34 -14.91
C LEU A 316 -16.08 -0.54 -13.88
N LEU A 317 -15.33 -1.66 -13.95
CA LEU A 317 -14.16 -1.87 -13.09
C LEU A 317 -13.04 -0.86 -13.40
N SER A 318 -12.80 -0.54 -14.68
CA SER A 318 -11.85 0.49 -15.09
C SER A 318 -12.31 1.88 -14.66
N VAL A 319 -13.61 2.18 -14.81
CA VAL A 319 -14.22 3.43 -14.34
C VAL A 319 -14.13 3.56 -12.82
N PHE A 320 -14.35 2.49 -12.07
CA PHE A 320 -14.23 2.47 -10.61
C PHE A 320 -12.79 2.76 -10.18
N ASN A 321 -11.80 2.15 -10.84
CA ASN A 321 -10.40 2.48 -10.59
C ASN A 321 -10.07 3.93 -10.98
N ALA A 322 -10.63 4.43 -12.09
CA ALA A 322 -10.44 5.82 -12.50
C ALA A 322 -11.04 6.79 -11.47
N LEU A 323 -12.21 6.46 -10.92
CA LEU A 323 -12.85 7.20 -9.83
C LEU A 323 -11.94 7.27 -8.61
N LEU A 324 -11.31 6.15 -8.22
CA LEU A 324 -10.34 6.13 -7.12
C LEU A 324 -9.19 7.13 -7.35
N TYR A 325 -8.58 7.14 -8.54
CA TYR A 325 -7.50 8.08 -8.85
C TYR A 325 -7.98 9.53 -8.97
N THR A 326 -9.19 9.76 -9.47
CA THR A 326 -9.79 11.09 -9.47
C THR A 326 -10.06 11.58 -8.04
N ILE A 327 -10.50 10.71 -7.13
CA ILE A 327 -10.62 11.03 -5.70
C ILE A 327 -9.23 11.36 -5.12
N VAL A 328 -8.19 10.57 -5.45
CA VAL A 328 -6.81 10.87 -5.01
C VAL A 328 -6.38 12.26 -5.50
N VAL A 329 -6.58 12.60 -6.78
CA VAL A 329 -6.30 13.95 -7.31
C VAL A 329 -7.07 15.01 -6.53
N GLY A 330 -8.37 14.81 -6.33
CA GLY A 330 -9.21 15.74 -5.56
C GLY A 330 -8.70 15.94 -4.14
N VAL A 331 -8.36 14.86 -3.43
CA VAL A 331 -7.82 14.93 -2.07
C VAL A 331 -6.48 15.65 -2.04
N ILE A 332 -5.56 15.35 -2.96
CA ILE A 332 -4.26 16.02 -3.03
C ILE A 332 -4.43 17.53 -3.23
N VAL A 333 -5.29 17.94 -4.16
CA VAL A 333 -5.50 19.36 -4.49
C VAL A 333 -6.26 20.07 -3.38
N LEU A 334 -7.39 19.53 -2.94
CA LEU A 334 -8.25 20.17 -1.94
C LEU A 334 -7.58 20.22 -0.56
N ARG A 335 -6.90 19.15 -0.13
CA ARG A 335 -6.14 19.17 1.13
C ARG A 335 -4.95 20.12 1.05
N HIS A 336 -4.26 20.18 -0.08
CA HIS A 336 -3.20 21.17 -0.25
C HIS A 336 -3.69 22.61 -0.08
N LEU A 337 -4.87 22.94 -0.60
CA LEU A 337 -5.48 24.27 -0.45
C LEU A 337 -5.95 24.53 0.99
N TRP A 338 -6.56 23.51 1.62
CA TRP A 338 -7.02 23.59 3.00
C TRP A 338 -5.87 23.77 3.99
N ASP A 339 -4.86 22.90 3.90
CA ASP A 339 -3.75 22.83 4.84
C ASP A 339 -2.83 24.07 4.74
N ASN A 340 -2.84 24.78 3.60
CA ASN A 340 -2.04 26.00 3.40
C ASN A 340 -2.79 27.32 3.64
N GLY A 341 -4.10 27.32 3.98
CA GLY A 341 -4.84 28.51 4.35
C GLY A 341 -4.77 29.66 3.33
N ALA A 342 -4.20 30.83 3.69
CA ALA A 342 -3.99 31.95 2.76
C ALA A 342 -2.69 31.87 1.95
N GLY A 343 -1.79 30.93 2.26
CA GLY A 343 -0.47 30.77 1.64
C GLY A 343 -0.51 30.34 0.17
N TRP A 344 -1.62 29.79 -0.33
CA TRP A 344 -1.78 29.45 -1.75
C TRP A 344 -1.95 30.68 -2.66
N GLN A 345 -2.14 31.88 -2.10
CA GLN A 345 -2.34 33.10 -2.90
C GLN A 345 -1.14 33.42 -3.81
N GLY A 346 0.08 33.03 -3.42
CA GLY A 346 1.28 33.12 -4.26
C GLY A 346 1.33 32.06 -5.38
N GLN A 347 0.43 31.08 -5.38
CA GLN A 347 0.37 29.95 -6.31
C GLN A 347 -0.99 29.83 -7.02
N LYS A 348 -1.79 30.90 -7.06
CA LYS A 348 -3.16 30.92 -7.64
C LYS A 348 -3.26 30.27 -9.01
N ARG A 349 -2.35 30.59 -9.94
CA ARG A 349 -2.36 30.02 -11.29
C ARG A 349 -2.20 28.50 -11.29
N ALA A 350 -1.30 27.97 -10.47
CA ALA A 350 -1.11 26.53 -10.33
C ALA A 350 -2.34 25.89 -9.69
N ALA A 351 -2.88 26.47 -8.61
CA ALA A 351 -4.10 25.98 -7.97
C ALA A 351 -5.29 25.89 -8.93
N ILE A 352 -5.54 26.95 -9.72
CA ILE A 352 -6.62 26.98 -10.73
C ILE A 352 -6.43 25.86 -11.75
N GLY A 353 -5.21 25.68 -12.26
CA GLY A 353 -4.91 24.58 -13.17
C GLY A 353 -5.20 23.22 -12.53
N GLN A 354 -4.77 22.99 -11.28
CA GLN A 354 -4.95 21.71 -10.59
C GLN A 354 -6.42 21.38 -10.38
N ILE A 355 -7.21 22.40 -10.00
CA ILE A 355 -8.68 22.28 -9.89
C ILE A 355 -9.29 21.99 -11.27
N GLY A 356 -8.83 22.67 -12.33
CA GLY A 356 -9.30 22.43 -13.69
C GLY A 356 -9.07 20.99 -14.15
N VAL A 357 -7.89 20.41 -13.86
CA VAL A 357 -7.60 18.99 -14.13
C VAL A 357 -8.55 18.08 -13.36
N PHE A 358 -8.79 18.35 -12.07
CA PHE A 358 -9.74 17.56 -11.28
C PHE A 358 -11.16 17.60 -11.86
N VAL A 359 -11.67 18.78 -12.21
CA VAL A 359 -12.99 18.96 -12.83
C VAL A 359 -13.09 18.25 -14.18
N MET A 360 -12.05 18.34 -15.01
CA MET A 360 -11.99 17.64 -16.29
C MET A 360 -12.08 16.11 -16.10
N LEU A 361 -11.35 15.55 -15.13
CA LEU A 361 -11.42 14.11 -14.84
C LEU A 361 -12.82 13.68 -14.37
N VAL A 362 -13.49 14.49 -13.55
CA VAL A 362 -14.88 14.24 -13.14
C VAL A 362 -15.82 14.24 -14.36
N ALA A 363 -15.67 15.20 -15.27
CA ALA A 363 -16.46 15.24 -16.50
C ALA A 363 -16.23 14.00 -17.38
N LEU A 364 -14.98 13.57 -17.54
CA LEU A 364 -14.63 12.35 -18.28
C LEU A 364 -15.20 11.09 -17.63
N LEU A 365 -15.19 11.00 -16.29
CA LEU A 365 -15.82 9.91 -15.54
C LEU A 365 -17.32 9.84 -15.81
N ILE A 366 -18.02 10.97 -15.72
CA ILE A 366 -19.47 11.04 -16.00
C ILE A 366 -19.74 10.61 -17.44
N GLY A 367 -18.95 11.09 -18.40
CA GLY A 367 -19.04 10.68 -19.81
C GLY A 367 -18.82 9.17 -19.99
N ALA A 368 -17.79 8.59 -19.37
CA ALA A 368 -17.49 7.17 -19.44
C ALA A 368 -18.62 6.30 -18.86
N VAL A 369 -19.18 6.70 -17.71
CA VAL A 369 -20.36 6.04 -17.12
C VAL A 369 -21.57 6.16 -18.03
N GLY A 370 -21.80 7.33 -18.63
CA GLY A 370 -22.90 7.54 -19.56
C GLY A 370 -22.81 6.67 -20.81
N LEU A 371 -21.60 6.48 -21.35
CA LEU A 371 -21.34 5.68 -22.55
C LEU A 371 -21.40 4.17 -22.31
N ARG A 372 -20.76 3.69 -21.23
CA ARG A 372 -20.48 2.25 -21.01
C ARG A 372 -21.11 1.66 -19.75
N GLY A 373 -21.69 2.49 -18.88
CA GLY A 373 -22.14 2.06 -17.56
C GLY A 373 -23.27 1.04 -17.61
N LYS A 374 -24.26 1.21 -18.51
CA LYS A 374 -25.43 0.31 -18.58
C LYS A 374 -25.05 -1.09 -19.04
N GLU A 375 -24.29 -1.20 -20.14
CA GLU A 375 -23.86 -2.50 -20.69
C GLU A 375 -22.93 -3.24 -19.72
N SER A 376 -22.03 -2.50 -19.07
CA SER A 376 -21.09 -3.06 -18.12
C SER A 376 -21.76 -3.54 -16.83
N LEU A 377 -22.70 -2.76 -16.30
CA LEU A 377 -23.47 -3.13 -15.11
C LEU A 377 -24.28 -4.40 -15.35
N HIS A 378 -24.93 -4.52 -16.52
CA HIS A 378 -25.66 -5.73 -16.87
C HIS A 378 -24.74 -6.97 -16.91
N ALA A 379 -23.57 -6.85 -17.55
CA ALA A 379 -22.58 -7.92 -17.61
C ALA A 379 -22.06 -8.35 -16.22
N LEU A 380 -21.87 -7.40 -15.30
CA LEU A 380 -21.43 -7.71 -13.93
C LEU A 380 -22.50 -8.38 -13.07
N LEU A 381 -23.77 -8.15 -13.34
CA LEU A 381 -24.88 -8.69 -12.56
C LEU A 381 -25.33 -10.08 -13.03
N VAL A 382 -25.45 -10.27 -14.35
CA VAL A 382 -26.05 -11.46 -14.94
C VAL A 382 -24.99 -12.47 -15.41
N GLY A 383 -23.72 -12.05 -15.52
CA GLY A 383 -22.71 -12.80 -16.26
C GLY A 383 -22.84 -12.56 -17.77
N LEU A 384 -21.84 -12.99 -18.55
CA LEU A 384 -21.84 -12.80 -20.01
C LEU A 384 -22.62 -13.86 -20.76
N GLU A 385 -22.87 -15.01 -20.11
CA GLU A 385 -23.85 -15.96 -20.63
C GLU A 385 -25.24 -15.54 -20.16
N PRO A 386 -26.25 -15.56 -21.05
CA PRO A 386 -27.63 -15.40 -20.62
C PRO A 386 -27.91 -16.51 -19.63
N PHE A 387 -28.27 -16.13 -18.42
CA PHE A 387 -28.75 -16.99 -17.35
C PHE A 387 -29.91 -17.84 -17.88
N GLY A 388 -29.58 -18.99 -18.46
CA GLY A 388 -30.53 -19.89 -19.09
C GLY A 388 -31.08 -20.81 -18.03
N LEU A 389 -32.13 -20.39 -17.31
CA LEU A 389 -32.93 -21.32 -16.50
C LEU A 389 -33.46 -22.50 -17.34
N SER A 390 -33.44 -22.39 -18.67
CA SER A 390 -33.88 -23.43 -19.59
C SER A 390 -33.00 -23.50 -20.84
N ARG A 391 -32.52 -24.70 -21.17
CA ARG A 391 -31.97 -25.01 -22.50
C ARG A 391 -33.10 -25.45 -23.42
N VAL A 392 -33.15 -24.91 -24.64
CA VAL A 392 -34.08 -25.35 -25.67
C VAL A 392 -33.42 -26.49 -26.44
N GLU A 393 -33.88 -27.72 -26.20
CA GLU A 393 -33.47 -28.89 -26.98
C GLU A 393 -34.49 -29.15 -28.09
N TYR A 394 -34.01 -29.22 -29.33
CA TYR A 394 -34.81 -29.65 -30.46
C TYR A 394 -34.75 -31.18 -30.56
N ALA A 395 -35.88 -31.85 -30.38
CA ALA A 395 -35.94 -33.30 -30.57
C ALA A 395 -35.61 -33.64 -32.03
N ALA A 396 -34.56 -34.43 -32.25
CA ALA A 396 -34.24 -34.95 -33.57
C ALA A 396 -35.40 -35.82 -34.07
N SER A 397 -36.04 -35.41 -35.16
CA SER A 397 -37.16 -36.12 -35.76
C SER A 397 -36.67 -37.41 -36.43
N GLY A 398 -36.66 -38.50 -35.66
CA GLY A 398 -36.53 -39.86 -36.19
C GLY A 398 -37.78 -40.26 -36.98
N ALA A 399 -37.58 -41.02 -38.06
CA ALA A 399 -38.63 -41.45 -38.98
C ALA A 399 -39.74 -42.23 -38.23
N GLY A 400 -40.89 -41.58 -38.04
CA GLY A 400 -42.10 -42.23 -37.49
C GLY A 400 -42.93 -41.40 -36.51
N SER A 401 -42.41 -40.29 -35.97
CA SER A 401 -43.18 -39.45 -35.03
C SER A 401 -43.74 -38.19 -35.70
N LYS A 402 -45.06 -38.13 -35.89
CA LYS A 402 -45.80 -36.93 -36.30
C LYS A 402 -45.89 -35.95 -35.13
N LYS A 403 -44.83 -35.17 -34.89
CA LYS A 403 -44.87 -33.84 -34.25
C LYS A 403 -43.51 -33.16 -34.45
N THR A 404 -43.35 -32.48 -35.57
CA THR A 404 -42.25 -31.53 -35.78
C THR A 404 -42.46 -30.32 -34.87
N GLY A 405 -41.46 -29.98 -34.06
CA GLY A 405 -41.46 -28.75 -33.26
C GLY A 405 -41.78 -28.89 -31.78
N GLU A 406 -41.71 -30.08 -31.18
CA GLU A 406 -41.87 -30.22 -29.73
C GLU A 406 -40.63 -29.66 -29.01
N VAL A 407 -40.74 -28.41 -28.55
CA VAL A 407 -39.74 -27.71 -27.73
C VAL A 407 -39.81 -28.27 -26.32
N ARG A 408 -38.77 -28.99 -25.88
CA ARG A 408 -38.63 -29.38 -24.48
C ARG A 408 -37.80 -28.34 -23.75
N PHE A 409 -38.42 -27.72 -22.74
CA PHE A 409 -37.73 -26.86 -21.78
C PHE A 409 -37.16 -27.77 -20.69
N ARG A 410 -35.83 -27.91 -20.64
CA ARG A 410 -35.16 -28.58 -19.53
C ARG A 410 -34.64 -27.54 -18.56
N PHE A 411 -35.11 -27.58 -17.32
CA PHE A 411 -34.60 -26.76 -16.23
C PHE A 411 -33.23 -27.31 -15.83
N ASP A 412 -32.17 -26.55 -16.11
CA ASP A 412 -30.79 -26.89 -15.75
C ASP A 412 -30.21 -25.71 -14.95
N PRO A 413 -30.50 -25.65 -13.64
CA PRO A 413 -29.87 -24.67 -12.79
C PRO A 413 -28.41 -25.13 -12.67
N HIS A 414 -27.52 -24.53 -13.47
CA HIS A 414 -26.09 -24.79 -13.40
C HIS A 414 -25.56 -24.44 -11.99
N TRP A 415 -25.57 -25.44 -11.09
CA TRP A 415 -24.95 -25.44 -9.76
C TRP A 415 -23.85 -26.49 -9.74
N ASN A 416 -22.92 -26.41 -10.69
CA ASN A 416 -21.66 -27.15 -10.62
C ASN A 416 -20.50 -26.18 -10.62
#